data_AF-A0A812W328-F1
#
_entry.id   AF-A0A812W328-F1
#
_cell.length_a   1.000
_cell.length_b   1.000
_cell.length_c   1.000
_cell.angle_alpha   90.00
_cell.angle_beta   90.00
_cell.angle_gamma   90.00
#
_symmetry.space_group_name_H-M   'P 1'
#
loop_
_entity.id
_entity.type
_entity.pdbx_description
1 polymer ?
#
loop_
_entity_poly.entity_id
_entity_poly.type
_entity_poly.pdbx_seq_one_letter_code
_entity_poly.pdbx_strand_id
1 'polypeptide(L)'
;MSGKFVRGEGFEALEAQSSDDSFEAQRVTRNIDPEESDIYVDALFAPLYRKMERIQQDGTPRPRIKDYMVVTPFLVINFLVQSGISLKVLGIANKSYDDTAGKLFGDDELCQTIHNNSNFYGNLWPVELQAAMGQFETGFDCGQRLVTWSMYPQLLDFNGDKLWSISEADEKTRQLTNAGLTPPGGEGGIRRALLRMISDDLAKSQKGGYVTRSQKGSHLDLEWFARNRQKLKVCVVADKHLCGNLESNDKFNVLKDAFPDLDEDERPMACKGLEKKFCRRIFGQQYYGVYLHTQKVCGTAEFEADTQGIQVAEYENVDTFIGESDSVNSSDFVILLTMLLLIWGMIMLQEFRAIRNLVIVLWLFPSTRNSDRDFAVIEEGKMKVVAIPFLHKCFSWVMCLLRAALAVFIFYVGLRFLSTTSSLLDLILNSTALGFLIEVDAFISAAFLGETFRSTVKDHCDVIQVDSGAAPGIWIYAVPPLILIAVLGPWLYYTYYSEWGLRNIARAMQCLCHAEGQCLATQILKS
;
A
#
# COMPACT_ATOMS: atom_id res chain seq x y z
N MET A 1 -30.55 14.90 37.38
CA MET A 1 -31.55 14.73 36.33
C MET A 1 -32.18 13.36 36.48
N SER A 2 -33.40 13.31 37.03
CA SER A 2 -34.13 12.08 37.35
C SER A 2 -35.21 11.88 36.30
N GLY A 3 -35.02 10.88 35.43
CA GLY A 3 -35.96 10.54 34.35
C GLY A 3 -37.01 9.55 34.84
N LYS A 4 -38.26 9.99 34.88
CA LYS A 4 -39.45 9.18 35.14
C LYS A 4 -39.68 8.18 34.00
N PHE A 5 -39.72 6.89 34.33
CA PHE A 5 -40.18 5.82 33.44
C PHE A 5 -41.71 5.84 33.38
N VAL A 6 -42.26 6.07 32.18
CA VAL A 6 -43.70 5.97 31.91
C VAL A 6 -44.01 4.49 31.64
N ARG A 7 -44.83 3.89 32.51
CA ARG A 7 -45.35 2.53 32.39
C ARG A 7 -46.60 2.60 31.50
N GLY A 8 -46.49 2.13 30.25
CA GLY A 8 -47.62 1.96 29.35
C GLY A 8 -48.34 0.65 29.62
N GLU A 9 -49.59 0.75 30.07
CA GLU A 9 -50.57 -0.34 30.10
C GLU A 9 -51.25 -0.42 28.72
N GLY A 10 -51.30 -1.61 28.14
CA GLY A 10 -51.90 -1.85 26.83
C GLY A 10 -51.67 -3.29 26.38
N PHE A 11 -52.12 -4.25 27.17
CA PHE A 11 -52.11 -5.67 26.82
C PHE A 11 -53.50 -6.01 26.24
N GLU A 12 -53.69 -5.69 24.97
CA GLU A 12 -54.82 -6.18 24.18
C GLU A 12 -54.59 -7.64 23.78
N ALA A 13 -55.68 -8.39 23.76
CA ALA A 13 -55.73 -9.84 23.64
C ALA A 13 -55.09 -10.33 22.34
N LEU A 14 -54.10 -11.21 22.48
CA LEU A 14 -53.60 -12.08 21.42
C LEU A 14 -54.70 -13.10 21.07
N GLU A 15 -55.52 -12.76 20.08
CA GLU A 15 -56.31 -13.74 19.33
C GLU A 15 -55.35 -14.75 18.68
N ALA A 16 -55.53 -16.03 19.02
CA ALA A 16 -54.81 -17.13 18.41
C ALA A 16 -55.24 -17.27 16.95
N GLN A 17 -54.53 -16.59 16.06
CA GLN A 17 -54.64 -16.77 14.61
C GLN A 17 -54.17 -18.18 14.25
N SER A 18 -55.09 -18.93 13.67
CA SER A 18 -54.97 -20.31 13.23
C SER A 18 -53.74 -20.51 12.33
N SER A 19 -52.80 -21.33 12.79
CA SER A 19 -51.57 -21.74 12.11
C SER A 19 -51.83 -22.74 10.98
N ASP A 20 -52.58 -22.33 9.98
CA ASP A 20 -52.76 -23.06 8.71
C ASP A 20 -52.24 -22.21 7.53
N ASP A 21 -51.25 -21.34 7.83
CA ASP A 21 -50.38 -20.75 6.82
C ASP A 21 -49.47 -21.87 6.30
N SER A 22 -50.01 -22.61 5.32
CA SER A 22 -49.18 -23.26 4.30
C SER A 22 -48.06 -22.30 3.96
N PHE A 23 -46.80 -22.76 4.07
CA PHE A 23 -45.60 -22.07 3.62
C PHE A 23 -45.79 -21.70 2.13
N GLU A 24 -46.55 -20.64 1.84
CA GLU A 24 -46.56 -19.99 0.54
C GLU A 24 -45.12 -19.53 0.39
N ALA A 25 -44.39 -20.27 -0.45
CA ALA A 25 -43.02 -19.96 -0.76
C ALA A 25 -42.99 -18.50 -1.21
N GLN A 26 -42.56 -17.62 -0.30
CA GLN A 26 -42.60 -16.18 -0.47
C GLN A 26 -41.81 -15.87 -1.74
N ARG A 27 -42.53 -15.62 -2.84
CA ARG A 27 -41.90 -15.35 -4.12
C ARG A 27 -41.09 -14.09 -3.92
N VAL A 28 -39.78 -14.21 -4.05
CA VAL A 28 -38.91 -13.04 -3.94
C VAL A 28 -39.12 -12.23 -5.21
N THR A 29 -39.91 -11.18 -5.08
CA THR A 29 -40.08 -10.18 -6.12
C THR A 29 -38.83 -9.31 -6.14
N ARG A 30 -38.23 -9.17 -7.32
CA ARG A 30 -37.16 -8.21 -7.52
C ARG A 30 -37.75 -6.97 -8.14
N ASN A 31 -37.59 -5.86 -7.43
CA ASN A 31 -38.21 -4.61 -7.78
C ASN A 31 -37.11 -3.61 -8.11
N ILE A 32 -37.30 -2.87 -9.20
CA ILE A 32 -36.61 -1.59 -9.38
C ILE A 32 -37.64 -0.52 -9.04
N ASP A 33 -37.45 0.08 -7.88
CA ASP A 33 -38.28 1.16 -7.41
C ASP A 33 -37.80 2.48 -8.03
N PRO A 34 -38.64 3.22 -8.77
CA PRO A 34 -38.29 4.56 -9.22
C PRO A 34 -38.01 5.54 -8.06
N GLU A 35 -38.39 5.20 -6.82
CA GLU A 35 -38.06 5.99 -5.62
C GLU A 35 -36.60 5.85 -5.18
N GLU A 36 -35.92 4.76 -5.53
CA GLU A 36 -34.48 4.61 -5.32
C GLU A 36 -33.76 5.45 -6.38
N SER A 37 -33.61 6.75 -6.10
CA SER A 37 -33.05 7.73 -7.03
C SER A 37 -31.57 7.44 -7.30
N ASP A 38 -31.32 6.75 -8.39
CA ASP A 38 -29.99 6.38 -8.88
C ASP A 38 -29.90 6.80 -10.35
N ILE A 39 -28.80 7.44 -10.74
CA ILE A 39 -28.59 7.95 -12.12
C ILE A 39 -28.80 6.86 -13.19
N TYR A 40 -28.54 5.60 -12.86
CA TYR A 40 -28.69 4.48 -13.78
C TYR A 40 -30.13 3.95 -13.83
N VAL A 41 -30.87 4.08 -12.74
CA VAL A 41 -32.33 3.82 -12.71
C VAL A 41 -33.05 4.92 -13.49
N ASP A 42 -32.67 6.18 -13.28
CA ASP A 42 -33.15 7.31 -14.08
C ASP A 42 -32.81 7.13 -15.56
N ALA A 43 -31.64 6.57 -15.88
CA ALA A 43 -31.26 6.24 -17.25
C ALA A 43 -32.13 5.16 -17.91
N LEU A 44 -32.75 4.29 -17.11
CA LEU A 44 -33.70 3.30 -17.58
C LEU A 44 -35.09 3.94 -17.79
N PHE A 45 -35.60 4.67 -16.80
CA PHE A 45 -36.96 5.21 -16.83
C PHE A 45 -37.11 6.46 -17.71
N ALA A 46 -36.11 7.34 -17.78
CA ALA A 46 -36.23 8.61 -18.50
C ALA A 46 -36.49 8.44 -20.01
N PRO A 47 -35.77 7.58 -20.76
CA PRO A 47 -36.08 7.36 -22.17
C PRO A 47 -37.43 6.66 -22.38
N LEU A 48 -37.86 5.82 -21.43
CA LEU A 48 -39.16 5.15 -21.48
C LEU A 48 -40.31 6.16 -21.29
N TYR A 49 -40.19 7.04 -20.31
CA TYR A 49 -41.16 8.10 -20.04
C TYR A 49 -41.30 9.04 -21.24
N ARG A 50 -40.18 9.53 -21.81
CA ARG A 50 -40.19 10.37 -23.02
C ARG A 50 -40.77 9.67 -24.24
N LYS A 51 -40.49 8.38 -24.39
CA LYS A 51 -41.09 7.57 -25.47
C LYS A 51 -42.61 7.51 -25.31
N MET A 52 -43.11 7.32 -24.09
CA MET A 52 -44.55 7.27 -23.79
C MET A 52 -45.22 8.62 -24.08
N GLU A 53 -44.68 9.71 -23.52
CA GLU A 53 -45.20 11.06 -23.72
C GLU A 53 -45.30 11.41 -25.22
N ARG A 54 -44.27 11.07 -26.00
CA ARG A 54 -44.32 11.24 -27.45
C ARG A 54 -45.40 10.38 -28.11
N ILE A 55 -45.58 9.12 -27.69
CA ILE A 55 -46.62 8.28 -28.29
C ILE A 55 -48.01 8.88 -28.06
N GLN A 56 -48.24 9.51 -26.90
CA GLN A 56 -49.47 10.23 -26.60
C GLN A 56 -49.63 11.50 -27.45
N GLN A 57 -48.56 12.28 -27.63
CA GLN A 57 -48.60 13.55 -28.35
C GLN A 57 -48.57 13.38 -29.88
N ASP A 58 -47.61 12.60 -30.40
CA ASP A 58 -47.32 12.46 -31.84
C ASP A 58 -48.00 11.22 -32.46
N GLY A 59 -48.44 10.25 -31.67
CA GLY A 59 -48.94 8.96 -32.17
C GLY A 59 -47.87 8.06 -32.81
N THR A 60 -46.59 8.48 -32.81
CA THR A 60 -45.48 7.75 -33.45
C THR A 60 -44.72 6.85 -32.47
N PRO A 61 -44.70 5.51 -32.66
CA PRO A 61 -44.03 4.61 -31.72
C PRO A 61 -42.53 4.42 -31.98
N ARG A 62 -42.00 4.99 -33.08
CA ARG A 62 -40.59 4.78 -33.48
C ARG A 62 -39.64 5.44 -32.48
N PRO A 63 -38.60 4.73 -32.00
CA PRO A 63 -37.60 5.33 -31.12
C PRO A 63 -36.86 6.46 -31.85
N ARG A 64 -36.60 7.57 -31.16
CA ARG A 64 -35.77 8.66 -31.67
C ARG A 64 -34.52 8.75 -30.80
N ILE A 65 -33.36 9.02 -31.41
CA ILE A 65 -32.10 9.25 -30.69
C ILE A 65 -32.24 10.35 -29.62
N LYS A 66 -33.10 11.34 -29.89
CA LYS A 66 -33.42 12.44 -28.95
C LYS A 66 -33.97 11.98 -27.60
N ASP A 67 -34.55 10.77 -27.50
CA ASP A 67 -35.07 10.22 -26.24
C ASP A 67 -33.93 9.90 -25.27
N TYR A 68 -32.77 9.50 -25.80
CA TYR A 68 -31.57 9.15 -25.03
C TYR A 68 -30.64 10.34 -24.81
N MET A 69 -30.71 11.36 -25.69
CA MET A 69 -29.80 12.52 -25.67
C MET A 69 -29.78 13.30 -24.36
N VAL A 70 -30.80 13.19 -23.51
CA VAL A 70 -30.79 13.88 -22.21
C VAL A 70 -30.03 13.10 -21.16
N VAL A 71 -30.11 11.78 -21.15
CA VAL A 71 -29.44 10.97 -20.12
C VAL A 71 -27.98 10.69 -20.48
N THR A 72 -27.69 10.44 -21.76
CA THR A 72 -26.35 10.04 -22.21
C THR A 72 -25.24 11.01 -21.78
N PRO A 73 -25.38 12.35 -21.90
CA PRO A 73 -24.35 13.28 -21.45
C PRO A 73 -24.06 13.17 -19.95
N PHE A 74 -25.08 12.98 -19.11
CA PHE A 74 -24.89 12.87 -17.66
C PHE A 74 -24.13 11.62 -17.27
N LEU A 75 -24.42 10.50 -17.94
CA LEU A 75 -23.71 9.24 -17.69
C LEU A 75 -22.25 9.32 -18.16
N VAL A 76 -21.99 9.98 -19.30
CA VAL A 76 -20.63 10.23 -19.78
C VAL A 76 -19.88 11.14 -18.81
N ILE A 77 -20.50 12.22 -18.35
CA ILE A 77 -19.91 13.12 -17.34
C ILE A 77 -19.63 12.34 -16.05
N ASN A 78 -20.58 11.56 -15.54
CA ASN A 78 -20.40 10.74 -14.35
C ASN A 78 -19.19 9.80 -14.48
N PHE A 79 -19.15 9.04 -15.58
CA PHE A 79 -18.04 8.13 -15.86
C PHE A 79 -16.69 8.87 -15.94
N LEU A 80 -16.62 10.01 -16.63
CA LEU A 80 -15.39 10.79 -16.77
C LEU A 80 -14.92 11.37 -15.44
N VAL A 81 -15.84 11.92 -14.64
CA VAL A 81 -15.53 12.53 -13.34
C VAL A 81 -15.07 11.46 -12.36
N GLN A 82 -15.83 10.37 -12.19
CA GLN A 82 -15.46 9.29 -11.28
C GLN A 82 -14.14 8.63 -11.71
N SER A 83 -13.96 8.32 -13.00
CA SER A 83 -12.70 7.78 -13.50
C SER A 83 -11.52 8.73 -13.28
N GLY A 84 -11.71 10.03 -13.52
CA GLY A 84 -10.68 11.05 -13.34
C GLY A 84 -10.23 11.19 -11.88
N ILE A 85 -11.19 11.21 -10.95
CA ILE A 85 -10.91 11.22 -9.51
C ILE A 85 -10.19 9.94 -9.10
N SER A 86 -10.70 8.77 -9.49
CA SER A 86 -10.09 7.47 -9.16
C SER A 86 -8.67 7.33 -9.71
N LEU A 87 -8.40 7.78 -10.94
CA LEU A 87 -7.05 7.80 -11.51
C LEU A 87 -6.11 8.73 -10.73
N LYS A 88 -6.61 9.88 -10.27
CA LYS A 88 -5.83 10.80 -9.44
C LYS A 88 -5.49 10.19 -8.08
N VAL A 89 -6.46 9.56 -7.43
CA VAL A 89 -6.28 8.83 -6.16
C VAL A 89 -5.27 7.70 -6.33
N LEU A 90 -5.38 6.91 -7.39
CA LEU A 90 -4.42 5.84 -7.71
C LEU A 90 -3.01 6.38 -7.94
N GLY A 91 -2.88 7.51 -8.63
CA GLY A 91 -1.59 8.18 -8.84
C GLY A 91 -0.96 8.67 -7.54
N ILE A 92 -1.76 9.17 -6.59
CA ILE A 92 -1.29 9.57 -5.25
C ILE A 92 -0.86 8.33 -4.46
N ALA A 93 -1.67 7.27 -4.46
CA ALA A 93 -1.39 6.00 -3.79
C ALA A 93 -0.05 5.40 -4.25
N ASN A 94 0.12 5.25 -5.58
CA ASN A 94 1.33 4.71 -6.16
C ASN A 94 2.52 5.62 -5.88
N LYS A 95 2.39 6.94 -6.04
CA LYS A 95 3.50 7.85 -5.76
C LYS A 95 3.95 7.78 -4.30
N SER A 96 3.03 7.74 -3.33
CA SER A 96 3.39 7.69 -1.91
C SER A 96 4.10 6.38 -1.55
N TYR A 97 3.59 5.25 -2.03
CA TYR A 97 4.14 3.94 -1.75
C TYR A 97 5.45 3.68 -2.50
N ASP A 98 5.48 3.95 -3.81
CA ASP A 98 6.65 3.72 -4.65
C ASP A 98 7.79 4.67 -4.31
N ASP A 99 7.52 5.87 -3.78
CA ASP A 99 8.57 6.80 -3.32
C ASP A 99 9.29 6.27 -2.09
N THR A 100 8.58 5.65 -1.13
CA THR A 100 9.22 5.06 0.06
C THR A 100 9.86 3.72 -0.26
N ALA A 101 9.12 2.80 -0.87
CA ALA A 101 9.62 1.48 -1.23
C ALA A 101 10.76 1.57 -2.27
N GLY A 102 10.62 2.45 -3.27
CA GLY A 102 11.64 2.67 -4.29
C GLY A 102 12.90 3.36 -3.76
N LYS A 103 12.81 4.24 -2.74
CA LYS A 103 14.03 4.76 -2.08
C LYS A 103 14.75 3.71 -1.26
N LEU A 104 14.00 2.83 -0.59
CA LEU A 104 14.59 1.76 0.22
C LEU A 104 15.19 0.65 -0.67
N PHE A 105 14.47 0.26 -1.71
CA PHE A 105 14.74 -0.98 -2.45
C PHE A 105 14.93 -0.82 -3.97
N GLY A 106 14.77 0.38 -4.52
CA GLY A 106 14.96 0.66 -5.95
C GLY A 106 16.43 0.80 -6.32
N ASP A 107 16.74 1.43 -7.46
CA ASP A 107 18.09 1.44 -8.08
C ASP A 107 19.22 2.00 -7.20
N ASP A 108 18.90 2.90 -6.26
CA ASP A 108 19.86 3.43 -5.29
C ASP A 108 20.15 2.44 -4.14
N GLU A 109 19.35 1.36 -4.04
CA GLU A 109 19.40 0.19 -3.15
C GLU A 109 19.98 0.47 -1.75
N LEU A 110 19.34 1.35 -0.97
CA LEU A 110 19.72 1.56 0.44
C LEU A 110 19.65 0.29 1.27
N CYS A 111 18.64 -0.53 1.01
CA CYS A 111 18.38 -1.79 1.68
C CYS A 111 18.21 -2.92 0.67
N GLN A 112 18.75 -4.09 0.98
CA GLN A 112 18.55 -5.31 0.20
C GLN A 112 18.05 -6.46 1.05
N THR A 113 17.14 -7.25 0.48
CA THR A 113 16.75 -8.55 1.03
C THR A 113 17.85 -9.57 0.75
N ILE A 114 18.37 -10.21 1.79
CA ILE A 114 19.45 -11.20 1.65
C ILE A 114 18.99 -12.44 0.85
N HIS A 115 17.72 -12.84 1.01
CA HIS A 115 17.17 -14.07 0.42
C HIS A 115 17.15 -14.06 -1.12
N ASN A 116 16.74 -12.94 -1.75
CA ASN A 116 16.62 -12.85 -3.21
C ASN A 116 17.97 -12.92 -3.94
N ASN A 117 19.06 -12.68 -3.21
CA ASN A 117 20.41 -12.69 -3.73
C ASN A 117 21.21 -13.86 -3.15
N SER A 118 20.57 -14.99 -2.82
CA SER A 118 21.24 -16.16 -2.24
C SER A 118 22.38 -16.71 -3.09
N ASN A 119 22.38 -16.52 -4.42
CA ASN A 119 23.53 -16.86 -5.27
C ASN A 119 24.72 -15.90 -5.11
N PHE A 120 24.43 -14.62 -4.86
CA PHE A 120 25.45 -13.62 -4.55
C PHE A 120 26.02 -13.86 -3.15
N TYR A 121 25.14 -13.99 -2.14
CA TYR A 121 25.54 -14.27 -0.76
C TYR A 121 26.13 -15.67 -0.60
N GLY A 122 25.63 -16.67 -1.31
CA GLY A 122 26.02 -18.09 -1.18
C GLY A 122 27.42 -18.40 -1.68
N ASN A 123 27.85 -17.75 -2.76
CA ASN A 123 29.20 -17.90 -3.30
C ASN A 123 30.22 -16.99 -2.63
N LEU A 124 29.77 -15.88 -2.04
CA LEU A 124 30.66 -14.91 -1.42
C LEU A 124 30.82 -15.17 0.08
N TRP A 125 29.77 -15.54 0.81
CA TRP A 125 29.80 -15.53 2.27
C TRP A 125 30.37 -16.83 2.84
N PRO A 126 31.36 -16.77 3.75
CA PRO A 126 31.88 -17.95 4.42
C PRO A 126 30.76 -18.73 5.11
N VAL A 127 30.91 -20.05 5.18
CA VAL A 127 29.94 -20.97 5.77
C VAL A 127 29.60 -20.59 7.21
N GLU A 128 30.56 -20.04 7.98
CA GLU A 128 30.27 -19.56 9.34
C GLU A 128 29.26 -18.41 9.35
N LEU A 129 29.32 -17.55 8.35
CA LEU A 129 28.43 -16.41 8.23
C LEU A 129 27.07 -16.83 7.68
N GLN A 130 27.03 -17.84 6.80
CA GLN A 130 25.78 -18.50 6.42
C GLN A 130 25.12 -19.22 7.59
N ALA A 131 25.88 -19.85 8.49
CA ALA A 131 25.34 -20.47 9.71
C ALA A 131 24.79 -19.42 10.68
N ALA A 132 25.47 -18.27 10.80
CA ALA A 132 24.93 -17.12 11.52
C ALA A 132 23.66 -16.58 10.84
N MET A 133 23.62 -16.55 9.50
CA MET A 133 22.48 -16.05 8.72
C MET A 133 21.29 -17.02 8.61
N GLY A 134 21.53 -18.33 8.71
CA GLY A 134 20.53 -19.39 8.52
C GLY A 134 19.42 -19.40 9.58
N GLN A 135 19.56 -18.61 10.64
CA GLN A 135 18.50 -18.35 11.61
C GLN A 135 17.58 -17.18 11.21
N PHE A 136 17.85 -16.45 10.12
CA PHE A 136 17.14 -15.24 9.74
C PHE A 136 16.33 -15.45 8.46
N GLU A 137 15.06 -15.83 8.61
CA GLU A 137 14.14 -16.01 7.48
C GLU A 137 13.88 -14.70 6.69
N THR A 138 14.21 -13.51 7.21
CA THR A 138 13.91 -12.20 6.58
C THR A 138 14.92 -11.09 6.89
N GLY A 139 16.22 -11.37 6.77
CA GLY A 139 17.26 -10.35 7.03
C GLY A 139 17.39 -9.30 5.91
N PHE A 140 17.50 -8.03 6.29
CA PHE A 140 17.87 -6.91 5.41
C PHE A 140 19.34 -6.53 5.61
N ASP A 141 20.00 -6.11 4.53
CA ASP A 141 21.26 -5.34 4.59
C ASP A 141 20.98 -3.91 4.17
N CYS A 142 20.90 -3.00 5.15
CA CYS A 142 20.73 -1.56 4.93
C CYS A 142 22.04 -0.78 5.13
N GLY A 143 23.16 -1.48 5.34
CA GLY A 143 24.47 -0.86 5.46
C GLY A 143 25.05 -0.49 4.11
N GLN A 144 26.01 0.44 4.08
CA GLN A 144 26.78 0.63 2.85
C GLN A 144 27.54 -0.68 2.55
N ARG A 145 27.22 -1.36 1.44
CA ARG A 145 27.79 -2.67 1.06
C ARG A 145 29.31 -2.77 1.24
N LEU A 146 30.04 -1.71 0.88
CA LEU A 146 31.49 -1.70 0.99
C LEU A 146 31.99 -1.66 2.45
N VAL A 147 31.27 -1.00 3.35
CA VAL A 147 31.52 -1.06 4.79
C VAL A 147 31.25 -2.46 5.29
N THR A 148 30.11 -3.05 4.91
CA THR A 148 29.73 -4.43 5.24
C THR A 148 30.81 -5.42 4.80
N TRP A 149 31.35 -5.32 3.58
CA TRP A 149 32.44 -6.20 3.13
C TRP A 149 33.77 -5.94 3.84
N SER A 150 34.03 -4.69 4.25
CA SER A 150 35.22 -4.34 5.04
C SER A 150 35.21 -5.00 6.43
N MET A 151 34.04 -5.42 6.93
CA MET A 151 33.92 -6.18 8.17
C MET A 151 34.30 -7.65 8.03
N TYR A 152 34.32 -8.16 6.79
CA TYR A 152 34.65 -9.54 6.45
C TYR A 152 35.75 -9.53 5.36
N PRO A 153 36.99 -9.14 5.71
CA PRO A 153 38.08 -8.97 4.74
C PRO A 153 38.35 -10.20 3.86
N GLN A 154 38.05 -11.40 4.35
CA GLN A 154 38.12 -12.64 3.58
C GLN A 154 37.22 -12.66 2.33
N LEU A 155 36.23 -11.77 2.25
CA LEU A 155 35.35 -11.60 1.08
C LEU A 155 35.98 -10.75 -0.04
N LEU A 156 37.07 -10.06 0.29
CA LEU A 156 37.79 -9.14 -0.58
C LEU A 156 39.05 -9.77 -1.17
N ASP A 157 39.63 -10.75 -0.47
CA ASP A 157 40.78 -11.56 -0.88
C ASP A 157 40.30 -12.83 -1.61
N PHE A 158 40.36 -12.81 -2.94
CA PHE A 158 39.89 -13.91 -3.78
C PHE A 158 40.95 -15.00 -3.98
N ASN A 159 42.23 -14.66 -3.83
CA ASN A 159 43.33 -15.58 -4.10
C ASN A 159 43.90 -16.23 -2.81
N GLY A 160 43.46 -15.77 -1.64
CA GLY A 160 43.85 -16.27 -0.32
C GLY A 160 45.23 -15.82 0.13
N ASP A 161 45.81 -14.77 -0.47
CA ASP A 161 47.17 -14.30 -0.17
C ASP A 161 47.24 -13.35 1.04
N LYS A 162 46.09 -13.07 1.66
CA LYS A 162 45.89 -12.13 2.79
C LYS A 162 46.17 -10.68 2.42
N LEU A 163 46.09 -10.34 1.15
CA LEU A 163 46.16 -8.98 0.64
C LEU A 163 44.90 -8.71 -0.18
N TRP A 164 44.44 -7.46 -0.17
CA TRP A 164 43.39 -7.01 -1.05
C TRP A 164 43.97 -6.09 -2.12
N SER A 165 44.03 -6.61 -3.35
CA SER A 165 44.67 -5.98 -4.50
C SER A 165 43.70 -5.17 -5.37
N ILE A 166 44.25 -4.26 -6.19
CA ILE A 166 43.47 -3.50 -7.18
C ILE A 166 42.76 -4.42 -8.17
N SER A 167 43.42 -5.51 -8.60
CA SER A 167 42.82 -6.51 -9.51
C SER A 167 41.60 -7.19 -8.91
N GLU A 168 41.62 -7.48 -7.61
CA GLU A 168 40.49 -8.08 -6.90
C GLU A 168 39.34 -7.09 -6.71
N ALA A 169 39.65 -5.82 -6.43
CA ALA A 169 38.64 -4.76 -6.41
C ALA A 169 37.95 -4.59 -7.79
N ASP A 170 38.71 -4.66 -8.88
CA ASP A 170 38.18 -4.58 -10.25
C ASP A 170 37.40 -5.86 -10.63
N GLU A 171 37.84 -7.05 -10.18
CA GLU A 171 37.09 -8.30 -10.32
C GLU A 171 35.76 -8.26 -9.55
N LYS A 172 35.77 -7.78 -8.30
CA LYS A 172 34.54 -7.61 -7.50
C LYS A 172 33.55 -6.66 -8.17
N THR A 173 34.05 -5.58 -8.76
CA THR A 173 33.23 -4.62 -9.51
C THR A 173 32.58 -5.32 -10.71
N ARG A 174 33.33 -6.11 -11.47
CA ARG A 174 32.81 -6.90 -12.59
C ARG A 174 31.78 -7.95 -12.16
N GLN A 175 32.01 -8.64 -11.04
CA GLN A 175 31.05 -9.60 -10.50
C GLN A 175 29.71 -8.94 -10.15
N LEU A 176 29.72 -7.74 -9.54
CA LEU A 176 28.51 -6.98 -9.23
C LEU A 176 27.78 -6.57 -10.50
N THR A 177 28.49 -5.99 -11.47
CA THR A 177 27.90 -5.56 -12.74
C THR A 177 27.32 -6.75 -13.51
N ASN A 178 27.99 -7.90 -13.52
CA ASN A 178 27.49 -9.13 -14.14
C ASN A 178 26.25 -9.69 -13.43
N ALA A 179 26.09 -9.42 -12.12
CA ALA A 179 24.89 -9.75 -11.35
C ALA A 179 23.76 -8.71 -11.51
N GLY A 180 23.95 -7.67 -12.33
CA GLY A 180 22.99 -6.58 -12.50
C GLY A 180 22.97 -5.57 -11.35
N LEU A 181 23.93 -5.65 -10.42
CA LEU A 181 24.02 -4.79 -9.26
C LEU A 181 24.93 -3.59 -9.55
N THR A 182 24.48 -2.39 -9.18
CA THR A 182 25.31 -1.19 -9.27
C THR A 182 26.41 -1.26 -8.21
N PRO A 183 27.71 -1.25 -8.58
CA PRO A 183 28.78 -1.22 -7.60
C PRO A 183 28.70 0.08 -6.78
N PRO A 184 29.08 0.07 -5.48
CA PRO A 184 29.04 1.26 -4.63
C PRO A 184 29.71 2.44 -5.33
N GLY A 185 28.92 3.50 -5.57
CA GLY A 185 29.23 4.70 -6.35
C GLY A 185 29.93 4.48 -7.69
N GLY A 186 29.36 3.57 -8.48
CA GLY A 186 29.60 3.38 -9.90
C GLY A 186 30.89 2.64 -10.22
N GLU A 187 31.22 2.61 -11.50
CA GLU A 187 32.38 1.91 -12.01
C GLU A 187 33.67 2.43 -11.34
N GLY A 188 34.46 1.50 -10.79
CA GLY A 188 35.69 1.78 -10.04
C GLY A 188 35.50 2.34 -8.63
N GLY A 189 34.28 2.38 -8.09
CA GLY A 189 34.02 2.87 -6.74
C GLY A 189 34.75 2.08 -5.64
N ILE A 190 34.70 0.76 -5.74
CA ILE A 190 35.41 -0.17 -4.86
C ILE A 190 36.93 0.08 -4.92
N ARG A 191 37.49 0.18 -6.13
CA ARG A 191 38.91 0.51 -6.36
C ARG A 191 39.30 1.84 -5.74
N ARG A 192 38.49 2.89 -5.90
CA ARG A 192 38.75 4.21 -5.29
C ARG A 192 38.80 4.12 -3.77
N ALA A 193 37.91 3.36 -3.15
CA ALA A 193 37.93 3.18 -1.70
C ALA A 193 39.14 2.38 -1.22
N LEU A 194 39.52 1.29 -1.91
CA LEU A 194 40.76 0.55 -1.66
C LEU A 194 41.98 1.51 -1.69
N LEU A 195 42.10 2.34 -2.73
CA LEU A 195 43.20 3.30 -2.84
C LEU A 195 43.24 4.30 -1.68
N ARG A 196 42.08 4.73 -1.16
CA ARG A 196 42.02 5.58 0.03
C ARG A 196 42.43 4.85 1.31
N MET A 197 42.06 3.57 1.47
CA MET A 197 42.50 2.75 2.60
C MET A 197 44.02 2.53 2.57
N ILE A 198 44.59 2.21 1.39
CA ILE A 198 46.04 2.11 1.18
C ILE A 198 46.72 3.43 1.53
N SER A 199 46.18 4.55 1.06
CA SER A 199 46.74 5.88 1.36
C SER A 199 46.68 6.20 2.86
N ASP A 200 45.61 5.81 3.56
CA ASP A 200 45.47 6.00 5.01
C ASP A 200 46.49 5.16 5.80
N ASP A 201 46.69 3.90 5.38
CA ASP A 201 47.67 2.99 5.96
C ASP A 201 49.11 3.50 5.79
N LEU A 202 49.48 3.91 4.58
CA LEU A 202 50.80 4.48 4.29
C LEU A 202 51.07 5.77 5.08
N ALA A 203 50.08 6.67 5.19
CA ALA A 203 50.21 7.91 5.94
C ALA A 203 50.42 7.67 7.45
N LYS A 204 49.87 6.59 8.00
CA LYS A 204 50.09 6.18 9.40
C LYS A 204 51.45 5.50 9.59
N SER A 205 51.87 4.65 8.65
CA SER A 205 53.17 3.99 8.70
C SER A 205 54.32 5.00 8.69
N GLN A 206 54.23 6.06 7.87
CA GLN A 206 55.23 7.13 7.82
C GLN A 206 55.42 7.89 9.14
N LYS A 207 54.42 7.91 10.02
CA LYS A 207 54.48 8.60 11.32
C LYS A 207 55.12 7.75 12.43
N GLY A 208 55.87 6.71 12.08
CA GLY A 208 56.44 5.76 13.03
C GLY A 208 55.43 4.71 13.50
N GLY A 209 54.31 4.56 12.79
CA GLY A 209 53.38 3.46 12.99
C GLY A 209 53.91 2.14 12.43
N TYR A 210 53.32 1.03 12.87
CA TYR A 210 53.60 -0.32 12.40
C TYR A 210 53.65 -0.39 10.86
N VAL A 211 54.67 -1.07 10.32
CA VAL A 211 54.84 -1.29 8.88
C VAL A 211 54.04 -2.53 8.49
N THR A 212 52.89 -2.33 7.86
CA THR A 212 52.16 -3.40 7.15
C THR A 212 52.93 -3.86 5.93
N ARG A 213 52.61 -5.07 5.45
CA ARG A 213 53.13 -5.57 4.17
C ARG A 213 52.57 -4.85 2.96
N SER A 214 51.78 -3.78 3.12
CA SER A 214 51.30 -2.91 2.04
C SER A 214 52.47 -2.35 1.21
N GLN A 215 52.99 -3.14 0.27
CA GLN A 215 54.14 -2.79 -0.56
C GLN A 215 53.67 -1.88 -1.70
N LYS A 216 54.39 -0.77 -1.91
CA LYS A 216 54.32 0.10 -3.10
C LYS A 216 52.90 0.44 -3.61
N GLY A 217 51.91 0.56 -2.71
CA GLY A 217 50.61 1.16 -3.02
C GLY A 217 49.66 0.34 -3.91
N SER A 218 49.94 -0.94 -4.15
CA SER A 218 49.11 -1.79 -5.04
C SER A 218 48.11 -2.70 -4.32
N HIS A 219 48.29 -2.92 -3.01
CA HIS A 219 47.46 -3.82 -2.21
C HIS A 219 47.36 -3.34 -0.75
N LEU A 220 46.30 -3.76 -0.07
CA LEU A 220 46.03 -3.51 1.35
C LEU A 220 46.13 -4.81 2.14
N ASP A 221 46.95 -4.83 3.19
CA ASP A 221 47.08 -5.98 4.08
C ASP A 221 45.77 -6.26 4.84
N LEU A 222 45.30 -7.50 4.91
CA LEU A 222 44.09 -7.83 5.65
C LEU A 222 44.20 -7.53 7.17
N GLU A 223 45.43 -7.47 7.71
CA GLU A 223 45.68 -7.04 9.09
C GLU A 223 45.23 -5.59 9.32
N TRP A 224 45.19 -4.75 8.28
CA TRP A 224 44.63 -3.40 8.37
C TRP A 224 43.16 -3.42 8.81
N PHE A 225 42.35 -4.34 8.27
CA PHE A 225 40.95 -4.49 8.66
C PHE A 225 40.84 -4.98 10.09
N ALA A 226 41.66 -5.95 10.51
CA ALA A 226 41.67 -6.43 11.89
C ALA A 226 41.94 -5.31 12.90
N ARG A 227 42.91 -4.43 12.61
CA ARG A 227 43.26 -3.29 13.49
C ARG A 227 42.24 -2.16 13.46
N ASN A 228 41.55 -1.96 12.34
CA ASN A 228 40.51 -0.93 12.23
C ASN A 228 39.09 -1.49 12.42
N ARG A 229 38.93 -2.76 12.82
CA ARG A 229 37.64 -3.45 12.88
C ARG A 229 36.61 -2.69 13.70
N GLN A 230 36.97 -2.25 14.91
CA GLN A 230 36.06 -1.50 15.77
C GLN A 230 35.67 -0.14 15.18
N LYS A 231 36.60 0.52 14.47
CA LYS A 231 36.30 1.78 13.77
C LYS A 231 35.38 1.56 12.56
N LEU A 232 35.56 0.45 11.85
CA LEU A 232 34.72 0.06 10.73
C LEU A 232 33.30 -0.33 11.18
N LYS A 233 33.14 -0.95 12.37
CA LYS A 233 31.81 -1.19 12.97
C LYS A 233 31.03 0.11 13.13
N VAL A 234 31.67 1.16 13.64
CA VAL A 234 31.02 2.48 13.78
C VAL A 234 30.60 3.04 12.41
N CYS A 235 31.39 2.79 11.35
CA CYS A 235 31.02 3.21 10.00
C CYS A 235 29.80 2.46 9.43
N VAL A 236 29.37 1.33 10.00
CA VAL A 236 28.16 0.62 9.52
C VAL A 236 26.95 1.52 9.62
N VAL A 237 26.93 2.37 10.65
CA VAL A 237 25.91 3.37 10.87
C VAL A 237 26.31 4.62 10.08
N ALA A 238 25.58 4.91 9.00
CA ALA A 238 25.91 6.02 8.10
C ALA A 238 25.64 7.39 8.73
N ASP A 239 24.68 7.48 9.67
CA ASP A 239 24.33 8.72 10.35
C ASP A 239 25.03 8.86 11.70
N LYS A 240 25.77 9.97 11.85
CA LYS A 240 26.42 10.40 13.10
C LYS A 240 25.43 10.65 14.26
N HIS A 241 24.15 10.88 13.98
CA HIS A 241 23.13 11.14 15.00
C HIS A 241 22.82 9.87 15.81
N LEU A 242 23.06 8.69 15.23
CA LEU A 242 22.87 7.39 15.87
C LEU A 242 23.98 6.96 16.84
N CYS A 243 25.03 7.78 16.99
CA CYS A 243 26.08 7.49 17.97
C CYS A 243 25.53 7.39 19.41
N GLY A 244 24.44 8.09 19.73
CA GLY A 244 23.78 7.95 21.03
C GLY A 244 23.03 6.62 21.17
N ASN A 245 22.28 6.22 20.13
CA ASN A 245 21.59 4.93 20.07
C ASN A 245 22.58 3.76 20.22
N LEU A 246 23.77 3.87 19.64
CA LEU A 246 24.84 2.88 19.79
C LEU A 246 25.40 2.76 21.21
N GLU A 247 25.41 3.86 21.99
CA GLU A 247 25.86 3.85 23.39
C GLU A 247 24.74 3.35 24.32
N SER A 248 23.53 3.90 24.19
CA SER A 248 22.35 3.54 25.01
C SER A 248 21.97 2.07 24.85
N ASN A 249 22.18 1.48 23.67
CA ASN A 249 21.91 0.07 23.46
C ASN A 249 23.09 -0.80 23.95
N ASP A 250 23.08 -1.10 25.26
CA ASP A 250 24.05 -1.93 26.00
C ASP A 250 24.43 -3.27 25.31
N LYS A 251 23.58 -3.75 24.39
CA LYS A 251 23.78 -5.00 23.66
C LYS A 251 24.95 -4.95 22.67
N PHE A 252 25.36 -3.77 22.22
CA PHE A 252 26.39 -3.66 21.18
C PHE A 252 27.80 -3.54 21.74
N ASN A 253 28.01 -2.81 22.84
CA ASN A 253 29.35 -2.45 23.36
C ASN A 253 30.32 -1.88 22.29
N VAL A 254 29.83 -1.48 21.11
CA VAL A 254 30.67 -1.10 19.94
C VAL A 254 31.52 0.12 20.25
N LEU A 255 30.92 1.11 20.91
CA LEU A 255 31.62 2.34 21.25
C LEU A 255 32.60 2.15 22.40
N LYS A 256 32.26 1.32 23.39
CA LYS A 256 33.17 0.91 24.45
C LYS A 256 34.39 0.18 23.92
N ASP A 257 34.19 -0.71 22.94
CA ASP A 257 35.29 -1.42 22.26
C ASP A 257 36.12 -0.50 21.37
N ALA A 258 35.50 0.47 20.70
CA ALA A 258 36.18 1.41 19.81
C ALA A 258 36.96 2.49 20.59
N PHE A 259 36.48 2.84 21.80
CA PHE A 259 36.99 3.92 22.64
C PHE A 259 37.03 3.50 24.12
N PRO A 260 37.85 2.51 24.49
CA PRO A 260 37.88 1.96 25.84
C PRO A 260 38.35 2.97 26.91
N ASP A 261 39.12 3.97 26.49
CA ASP A 261 39.70 4.98 27.37
C ASP A 261 38.79 6.19 27.60
N LEU A 262 37.61 6.24 26.95
CA LEU A 262 36.66 7.34 27.07
C LEU A 262 35.48 6.96 27.96
N ASP A 263 34.98 7.96 28.69
CA ASP A 263 33.77 7.85 29.50
C ASP A 263 32.52 7.77 28.62
N GLU A 264 31.43 7.25 29.18
CA GLU A 264 30.15 7.01 28.47
C GLU A 264 29.63 8.27 27.76
N ASP A 265 29.74 9.44 28.38
CA ASP A 265 29.31 10.73 27.79
C ASP A 265 30.21 11.21 26.64
N GLU A 266 31.48 10.77 26.61
CA GLU A 266 32.47 11.22 25.62
C GLU A 266 32.47 10.34 24.36
N ARG A 267 32.09 9.06 24.49
CA ARG A 267 32.07 8.10 23.40
C ARG A 267 31.16 8.49 22.23
N PRO A 268 29.91 8.96 22.44
CA PRO A 268 29.07 9.44 21.33
C PRO A 268 29.70 10.61 20.56
N MET A 269 30.42 11.51 21.25
CA MET A 269 31.14 12.62 20.60
C MET A 269 32.34 12.11 19.78
N ALA A 270 33.09 11.15 20.32
CA ALA A 270 34.18 10.49 19.61
C ALA A 270 33.68 9.73 18.37
N CYS A 271 32.55 9.05 18.47
CA CYS A 271 31.85 8.39 17.37
C CYS A 271 31.49 9.39 16.25
N LYS A 272 30.87 10.53 16.58
CA LYS A 272 30.58 11.61 15.61
C LYS A 272 31.85 12.12 14.93
N GLY A 273 32.95 12.22 15.68
CA GLY A 273 34.26 12.59 15.16
C GLY A 273 34.86 11.54 14.22
N LEU A 274 34.68 10.25 14.54
CA LEU A 274 35.16 9.12 13.76
C LEU A 274 34.41 9.00 12.43
N GLU A 275 33.07 9.13 12.42
CA GLU A 275 32.27 9.16 11.19
C GLU A 275 32.83 10.20 10.20
N LYS A 276 33.01 11.44 10.67
CA LYS A 276 33.46 12.56 9.85
C LYS A 276 34.91 12.43 9.38
N LYS A 277 35.83 12.00 10.27
CA LYS A 277 37.28 12.00 10.00
C LYS A 277 37.78 10.70 9.39
N PHE A 278 37.17 9.57 9.73
CA PHE A 278 37.59 8.24 9.30
C PHE A 278 36.65 7.69 8.23
N CYS A 279 35.35 7.50 8.50
CA CYS A 279 34.43 6.83 7.56
C CYS A 279 34.32 7.61 6.23
N ARG A 280 34.07 8.91 6.28
CA ARG A 280 34.05 9.75 5.06
C ARG A 280 35.40 9.82 4.34
N ARG A 281 36.52 9.73 5.06
CA ARG A 281 37.85 9.76 4.43
C ARG A 281 38.14 8.45 3.67
N ILE A 282 37.78 7.32 4.27
CA ILE A 282 38.01 6.00 3.71
C ILE A 282 37.05 5.71 2.55
N PHE A 283 35.75 5.85 2.77
CA PHE A 283 34.72 5.48 1.78
C PHE A 283 34.35 6.65 0.84
N GLY A 284 34.67 7.90 1.21
CA GLY A 284 34.52 9.09 0.39
C GLY A 284 33.08 9.52 0.13
N GLN A 285 32.87 10.11 -1.05
CA GLN A 285 31.58 10.67 -1.47
C GLN A 285 30.45 9.66 -1.49
N GLN A 286 30.74 8.37 -1.65
CA GLN A 286 29.71 7.33 -1.69
C GLN A 286 29.06 7.12 -0.32
N TYR A 287 29.89 7.10 0.73
CA TYR A 287 29.40 7.03 2.10
C TYR A 287 28.59 8.28 2.46
N TYR A 288 29.06 9.45 2.01
CA TYR A 288 28.31 10.69 2.17
C TYR A 288 26.97 10.68 1.41
N GLY A 289 26.92 10.08 0.21
CA GLY A 289 25.68 9.86 -0.54
C GLY A 289 24.70 8.98 0.22
N VAL A 290 25.15 7.84 0.75
CA VAL A 290 24.31 6.96 1.60
C VAL A 290 23.79 7.74 2.80
N TYR A 291 24.64 8.51 3.49
CA TYR A 291 24.21 9.38 4.59
C TYR A 291 23.09 10.35 4.18
N LEU A 292 23.22 11.07 3.05
CA LEU A 292 22.19 11.99 2.57
C LEU A 292 20.89 11.28 2.21
N HIS A 293 20.98 10.08 1.63
CA HIS A 293 19.81 9.27 1.30
C HIS A 293 19.12 8.72 2.55
N THR A 294 19.89 8.23 3.54
CA THR A 294 19.39 7.85 4.86
C THR A 294 18.64 9.01 5.50
N GLN A 295 19.20 10.22 5.53
CA GLN A 295 18.49 11.39 6.08
C GLN A 295 17.21 11.73 5.32
N LYS A 296 17.20 11.61 3.99
CA LYS A 296 16.00 11.85 3.18
C LYS A 296 14.89 10.81 3.44
N VAL A 297 15.27 9.56 3.75
CA VAL A 297 14.34 8.45 3.97
C VAL A 297 13.87 8.40 5.41
N CYS A 298 14.75 8.59 6.38
CA CYS A 298 14.43 8.58 7.80
C CYS A 298 13.73 9.86 8.26
N GLY A 299 13.97 11.00 7.59
CA GLY A 299 13.40 12.28 7.98
C GLY A 299 14.29 13.04 8.96
N THR A 300 13.72 14.01 9.68
CA THR A 300 14.45 14.78 10.69
C THR A 300 14.66 13.96 11.96
N ALA A 301 15.87 14.02 12.50
CA ALA A 301 16.20 13.41 13.79
C ALA A 301 15.78 14.34 14.93
N GLU A 302 14.94 13.83 15.82
CA GLU A 302 14.65 14.39 17.13
C GLU A 302 15.55 13.71 18.18
N PHE A 303 15.86 14.41 19.27
CA PHE A 303 16.78 13.90 20.29
C PHE A 303 16.07 13.85 21.64
N GLU A 304 15.98 12.66 22.21
CA GLU A 304 15.52 12.44 23.57
C GLU A 304 16.68 11.93 24.43
N ALA A 305 16.70 12.34 25.70
CA ALA A 305 17.66 11.79 26.65
C ALA A 305 17.09 10.50 27.22
N ASP A 306 17.80 9.38 27.03
CA ASP A 306 17.47 8.11 27.69
C ASP A 306 17.58 8.26 29.22
N THR A 307 17.11 7.27 29.95
CA THR A 307 17.23 7.06 31.40
C THR A 307 18.65 7.28 31.94
N GLN A 308 19.68 7.08 31.13
CA GLN A 308 21.09 7.31 31.46
C GLN A 308 21.57 8.75 31.16
N GLY A 309 20.73 9.62 30.60
CA GLY A 309 21.09 10.97 30.17
C GLY A 309 21.76 11.03 28.78
N ILE A 310 21.89 9.90 28.09
CA ILE A 310 22.48 9.81 26.75
C ILE A 310 21.45 10.29 25.72
N GLN A 311 21.86 11.20 24.84
CA GLN A 311 20.99 11.69 23.75
C GLN A 311 20.84 10.62 22.65
N VAL A 312 19.67 10.00 22.57
CA VAL A 312 19.27 9.05 21.53
C VAL A 312 18.55 9.82 20.41
N ALA A 313 18.80 9.43 19.16
CA ALA A 313 18.12 10.01 18.01
C ALA A 313 16.90 9.15 17.63
N GLU A 314 15.74 9.79 17.51
CA GLU A 314 14.52 9.24 16.95
C GLU A 314 14.22 9.94 15.62
N TYR A 315 13.71 9.21 14.64
CA TYR A 315 13.46 9.77 13.31
C TYR A 315 11.96 9.77 13.02
N GLU A 316 11.44 10.92 12.57
CA GLU A 316 10.02 11.16 12.29
C GLU A 316 9.34 10.03 11.49
N ASN A 317 10.01 9.54 10.43
CA ASN A 317 9.40 8.49 9.61
C ASN A 317 9.42 7.12 10.29
N VAL A 318 10.35 6.85 11.22
CA VAL A 318 10.43 5.56 11.91
C VAL A 318 9.30 5.39 12.91
N ASP A 319 8.89 6.47 13.58
CA ASP A 319 7.80 6.44 14.55
C ASP A 319 6.49 6.00 13.90
N THR A 320 6.28 6.39 12.63
CA THR A 320 5.16 5.93 11.80
C THR A 320 5.17 4.41 11.59
N PHE A 321 6.34 3.76 11.55
CA PHE A 321 6.46 2.33 11.26
C PHE A 321 6.67 1.44 12.50
N ILE A 322 7.16 1.98 13.62
CA ILE A 322 7.68 1.17 14.76
C ILE A 322 7.22 1.66 16.15
N GLY A 323 6.64 2.86 16.27
CA GLY A 323 6.13 3.41 17.54
C GLY A 323 5.07 2.57 18.29
N GLU A 324 4.79 2.95 19.55
CA GLU A 324 4.10 2.09 20.54
C GLU A 324 2.64 1.73 20.22
N SER A 325 1.82 2.62 19.66
CA SER A 325 0.40 2.32 19.34
C SER A 325 0.05 2.48 17.88
N ASP A 326 0.59 3.51 17.23
CA ASP A 326 0.13 3.96 15.92
C ASP A 326 0.97 3.41 14.76
N SER A 327 1.91 2.52 15.06
CA SER A 327 2.85 2.00 14.07
C SER A 327 2.23 1.00 13.10
N VAL A 328 2.74 0.99 11.88
CA VAL A 328 2.36 0.01 10.84
C VAL A 328 2.47 -1.45 11.32
N ASN A 329 3.45 -1.74 12.19
CA ASN A 329 3.64 -3.07 12.76
C ASN A 329 2.74 -3.37 13.97
N SER A 330 2.04 -2.39 14.53
CA SER A 330 1.15 -2.60 15.66
C SER A 330 -0.06 -3.44 15.24
N SER A 331 -0.55 -4.27 16.16
CA SER A 331 -1.80 -5.01 15.95
C SER A 331 -2.97 -4.08 15.70
N ASP A 332 -2.95 -2.91 16.34
CA ASP A 332 -4.04 -1.94 16.33
C ASP A 332 -4.19 -1.32 14.94
N PHE A 333 -3.06 -0.97 14.30
CA PHE A 333 -3.05 -0.52 12.92
C PHE A 333 -3.59 -1.59 11.97
N VAL A 334 -3.14 -2.84 12.10
CA VAL A 334 -3.59 -3.94 11.23
C VAL A 334 -5.08 -4.23 11.42
N ILE A 335 -5.59 -4.20 12.66
CA ILE A 335 -7.01 -4.37 12.96
C ILE A 335 -7.81 -3.21 12.35
N LEU A 336 -7.38 -1.96 12.55
CA LEU A 336 -8.06 -0.79 11.99
C LEU A 336 -8.09 -0.83 10.46
N LEU A 337 -6.96 -1.11 9.81
CA LEU A 337 -6.87 -1.29 8.36
C LEU A 337 -7.82 -2.39 7.87
N THR A 338 -7.87 -3.52 8.58
CA THR A 338 -8.79 -4.63 8.26
C THR A 338 -10.24 -4.18 8.38
N MET A 339 -10.60 -3.46 9.45
CA MET A 339 -11.95 -2.92 9.63
C MET A 339 -12.32 -1.93 8.53
N LEU A 340 -11.44 -1.01 8.17
CA LEU A 340 -11.68 -0.02 7.11
C LEU A 340 -11.80 -0.69 5.73
N LEU A 341 -10.99 -1.70 5.42
CA LEU A 341 -11.11 -2.49 4.20
C LEU A 341 -12.42 -3.30 4.17
N LEU A 342 -12.88 -3.83 5.31
CA LEU A 342 -14.17 -4.50 5.41
C LEU A 342 -15.34 -3.53 5.20
N ILE A 343 -15.28 -2.34 5.83
CA ILE A 343 -16.29 -1.28 5.63
C ILE A 343 -16.33 -0.87 4.16
N TRP A 344 -15.17 -0.57 3.56
CA TRP A 344 -15.06 -0.27 2.14
C TRP A 344 -15.64 -1.39 1.27
N GLY A 345 -15.31 -2.64 1.59
CA GLY A 345 -15.84 -3.80 0.92
C GLY A 345 -17.37 -3.92 1.03
N MET A 346 -17.96 -3.62 2.19
CA MET A 346 -19.41 -3.63 2.40
C MET A 346 -20.11 -2.54 1.58
N ILE A 347 -19.53 -1.34 1.51
CA ILE A 347 -20.08 -0.25 0.68
C ILE A 347 -20.05 -0.67 -0.79
N MET A 348 -18.92 -1.20 -1.28
CA MET A 348 -18.84 -1.69 -2.66
C MET A 348 -19.76 -2.89 -2.92
N LEU A 349 -20.03 -3.72 -1.90
CA LEU A 349 -20.98 -4.82 -2.01
C LEU A 349 -22.41 -4.33 -2.25
N GLN A 350 -22.80 -3.20 -1.65
CA GLN A 350 -24.09 -2.56 -1.91
C GLN A 350 -24.20 -2.15 -3.38
N GLU A 351 -23.15 -1.52 -3.93
CA GLU A 351 -23.10 -1.16 -5.36
C GLU A 351 -23.19 -2.38 -6.28
N PHE A 352 -22.45 -3.45 -5.98
CA PHE A 352 -22.54 -4.68 -6.78
C PHE A 352 -23.92 -5.35 -6.68
N ARG A 353 -24.62 -5.24 -5.55
CA ARG A 353 -26.00 -5.73 -5.40
C ARG A 353 -26.97 -4.93 -6.27
N ALA A 354 -26.83 -3.59 -6.30
CA ALA A 354 -27.64 -2.73 -7.17
C ALA A 354 -27.42 -3.07 -8.65
N ILE A 355 -26.16 -3.18 -9.09
CA ILE A 355 -25.80 -3.62 -10.45
C ILE A 355 -26.41 -4.98 -10.76
N ARG A 356 -26.25 -5.96 -9.87
CA ARG A 356 -26.79 -7.32 -10.04
C ARG A 356 -28.32 -7.32 -10.16
N ASN A 357 -29.02 -6.51 -9.37
CA ASN A 357 -30.47 -6.39 -9.43
C ASN A 357 -30.91 -5.82 -10.79
N LEU A 358 -30.23 -4.76 -11.26
CA LEU A 358 -30.45 -4.19 -12.58
C LEU A 358 -30.19 -5.21 -13.70
N VAL A 359 -29.07 -5.95 -13.64
CA VAL A 359 -28.75 -7.03 -14.58
C VAL A 359 -29.87 -8.08 -14.63
N ILE A 360 -30.39 -8.50 -13.48
CA ILE A 360 -31.41 -9.55 -13.41
C ILE A 360 -32.76 -9.06 -13.94
N VAL A 361 -33.16 -7.83 -13.61
CA VAL A 361 -34.37 -7.23 -14.19
C VAL A 361 -34.20 -7.08 -15.71
N LEU A 362 -33.09 -6.52 -16.19
CA LEU A 362 -32.83 -6.43 -17.62
C LEU A 362 -32.83 -7.81 -18.28
N TRP A 363 -32.28 -8.85 -17.65
CA TRP A 363 -32.25 -10.19 -18.22
C TRP A 363 -33.65 -10.80 -18.35
N LEU A 364 -34.39 -10.85 -17.23
CA LEU A 364 -35.67 -11.56 -17.11
C LEU A 364 -36.86 -10.78 -17.68
N PHE A 365 -36.80 -9.45 -17.72
CA PHE A 365 -37.93 -8.65 -18.17
C PHE A 365 -38.21 -8.83 -19.67
N PRO A 366 -39.49 -9.04 -20.07
CA PRO A 366 -39.85 -9.34 -21.45
C PRO A 366 -39.47 -8.20 -22.40
N SER A 367 -39.10 -8.58 -23.63
CA SER A 367 -38.70 -7.65 -24.67
C SER A 367 -39.80 -7.52 -25.72
N THR A 368 -40.07 -6.30 -26.15
CA THR A 368 -41.05 -6.01 -27.21
C THR A 368 -40.39 -5.35 -28.43
N ARG A 369 -41.06 -5.32 -29.58
CA ARG A 369 -40.50 -4.63 -30.76
C ARG A 369 -40.49 -3.14 -30.50
N ASN A 370 -39.52 -2.45 -31.10
CA ASN A 370 -39.37 -1.01 -30.92
C ASN A 370 -40.60 -0.19 -31.37
N SER A 371 -41.40 -0.74 -32.29
CA SER A 371 -42.62 -0.15 -32.83
C SER A 371 -43.90 -0.45 -32.05
N ASP A 372 -43.86 -1.34 -31.06
CA ASP A 372 -45.07 -1.78 -30.37
C ASP A 372 -45.53 -0.70 -29.39
N ARG A 373 -46.83 -0.40 -29.41
CA ARG A 373 -47.47 0.60 -28.54
C ARG A 373 -47.72 0.05 -27.13
N ASP A 374 -47.89 -1.26 -27.02
CA ASP A 374 -48.28 -1.95 -25.78
C ASP A 374 -47.07 -2.24 -24.86
N PHE A 375 -46.02 -1.42 -24.93
CA PHE A 375 -44.85 -1.56 -24.06
C PHE A 375 -45.14 -1.06 -22.63
N ALA A 376 -46.14 -0.19 -22.47
CA ALA A 376 -46.62 0.32 -21.18
C ALA A 376 -48.14 0.54 -21.20
N VAL A 377 -48.78 0.34 -20.06
CA VAL A 377 -50.20 0.58 -19.81
C VAL A 377 -50.32 1.63 -18.71
N ILE A 378 -51.28 2.55 -18.81
CA ILE A 378 -51.55 3.53 -17.76
C ILE A 378 -52.66 2.96 -16.89
N GLU A 379 -52.30 2.54 -15.67
CA GLU A 379 -53.22 2.07 -14.64
C GLU A 379 -53.23 3.13 -13.54
N GLU A 380 -54.40 3.64 -13.16
CA GLU A 380 -54.57 4.62 -12.07
C GLU A 380 -53.73 5.92 -12.22
N GLY A 381 -53.43 6.32 -13.46
CA GLY A 381 -52.60 7.49 -13.74
C GLY A 381 -51.09 7.25 -13.63
N LYS A 382 -50.67 6.03 -13.26
CA LYS A 382 -49.26 5.61 -13.28
C LYS A 382 -48.96 4.72 -14.50
N MET A 383 -47.78 4.90 -15.05
CA MET A 383 -47.22 4.13 -16.15
C MET A 383 -46.69 2.80 -15.62
N LYS A 384 -47.37 1.72 -15.96
CA LYS A 384 -46.93 0.35 -15.73
C LYS A 384 -46.23 -0.18 -16.97
N VAL A 385 -44.92 -0.39 -16.87
CA VAL A 385 -44.13 -0.96 -17.97
C VAL A 385 -44.46 -2.44 -18.07
N VAL A 386 -44.93 -2.90 -19.23
CA VAL A 386 -45.25 -4.32 -19.48
C VAL A 386 -44.10 -5.03 -20.19
N ALA A 387 -43.43 -4.36 -21.12
CA ALA A 387 -42.30 -4.91 -21.86
C ALA A 387 -41.30 -3.81 -22.24
N ILE A 388 -39.99 -4.09 -22.17
CA ILE A 388 -38.97 -3.11 -22.54
C ILE A 388 -38.65 -3.26 -24.04
N PRO A 389 -38.67 -2.17 -24.84
CA PRO A 389 -38.29 -2.27 -26.24
C PRO A 389 -36.81 -2.65 -26.41
N PHE A 390 -36.50 -3.46 -27.43
CA PHE A 390 -35.16 -4.02 -27.63
C PHE A 390 -34.03 -2.97 -27.64
N LEU A 391 -34.22 -1.82 -28.30
CA LEU A 391 -33.17 -0.79 -28.37
C LEU A 391 -32.89 -0.17 -26.99
N HIS A 392 -33.93 0.06 -26.18
CA HIS A 392 -33.76 0.52 -24.79
C HIS A 392 -33.07 -0.54 -23.94
N LYS A 393 -33.47 -1.81 -24.08
CA LYS A 393 -32.82 -2.92 -23.38
C LYS A 393 -31.32 -3.00 -23.70
N CYS A 394 -30.95 -2.86 -24.97
CA CYS A 394 -29.55 -2.83 -25.41
C CYS A 394 -28.79 -1.63 -24.82
N PHE A 395 -29.38 -0.44 -24.85
CA PHE A 395 -28.80 0.76 -24.23
C PHE A 395 -28.58 0.57 -22.71
N SER A 396 -29.59 0.09 -21.99
CA SER A 396 -29.49 -0.17 -20.54
C SER A 396 -28.44 -1.21 -20.20
N TRP A 397 -28.27 -2.24 -21.04
CA TRP A 397 -27.17 -3.22 -20.90
C TRP A 397 -25.79 -2.56 -21.01
N VAL A 398 -25.59 -1.71 -22.02
CA VAL A 398 -24.32 -0.97 -22.19
C VAL A 398 -24.04 -0.10 -20.96
N MET A 399 -25.06 0.61 -20.46
CA MET A 399 -24.90 1.44 -19.26
C MET A 399 -24.59 0.62 -18.00
N CYS A 400 -25.25 -0.53 -17.84
CA CYS A 400 -24.99 -1.45 -16.74
C CYS A 400 -23.57 -2.02 -16.77
N LEU A 401 -23.04 -2.35 -17.96
CA LEU A 401 -21.66 -2.79 -18.12
C LEU A 401 -20.65 -1.69 -17.79
N LEU A 402 -20.92 -0.45 -18.21
CA LEU A 402 -20.09 0.70 -17.86
C LEU A 402 -20.06 0.94 -16.35
N ARG A 403 -21.22 0.89 -15.68
CA ARG A 403 -21.33 0.98 -14.23
C ARG A 403 -20.54 -0.14 -13.53
N ALA A 404 -20.68 -1.37 -14.01
CA ALA A 404 -19.96 -2.51 -13.43
C ALA A 404 -18.44 -2.37 -13.57
N ALA A 405 -17.96 -1.94 -14.74
CA ALA A 405 -16.53 -1.69 -14.95
C ALA A 405 -16.00 -0.60 -14.02
N LEU A 406 -16.77 0.48 -13.86
CA LEU A 406 -16.43 1.58 -12.96
C LEU A 406 -16.42 1.15 -11.49
N ALA A 407 -17.41 0.38 -11.04
CA ALA A 407 -17.46 -0.16 -9.69
C ALA A 407 -16.26 -1.09 -9.39
N VAL A 408 -15.87 -1.97 -10.33
CA VAL A 408 -14.67 -2.81 -10.17
C VAL A 408 -13.40 -1.95 -10.09
N PHE A 409 -13.29 -0.93 -10.95
CA PHE A 409 -12.15 -0.03 -10.93
C PHE A 409 -12.05 0.76 -9.62
N ILE A 410 -13.16 1.33 -9.15
CA ILE A 410 -13.24 2.05 -7.87
C ILE A 410 -12.91 1.12 -6.70
N PHE A 411 -13.44 -0.11 -6.68
CA PHE A 411 -13.12 -1.08 -5.64
C PHE A 411 -11.62 -1.33 -5.57
N TYR A 412 -10.97 -1.60 -6.72
CA TYR A 412 -9.52 -1.80 -6.80
C TYR A 412 -8.72 -0.57 -6.32
N VAL A 413 -9.11 0.63 -6.77
CA VAL A 413 -8.44 1.88 -6.37
C VAL A 413 -8.58 2.09 -4.86
N GLY A 414 -9.76 1.87 -4.28
CA GLY A 414 -9.97 2.00 -2.85
C GLY A 414 -9.17 0.99 -2.03
N LEU A 415 -9.08 -0.27 -2.49
CA LEU A 415 -8.23 -1.28 -1.86
C LEU A 415 -6.76 -0.86 -1.86
N ARG A 416 -6.23 -0.43 -3.01
CA ARG A 416 -4.84 0.01 -3.15
C ARG A 416 -4.57 1.27 -2.33
N PHE A 417 -5.48 2.24 -2.31
CA PHE A 417 -5.30 3.50 -1.60
C PHE A 417 -5.28 3.31 -0.08
N LEU A 418 -6.22 2.54 0.47
CA LEU A 418 -6.24 2.21 1.90
C LEU A 418 -5.02 1.38 2.31
N SER A 419 -4.64 0.40 1.48
CA SER A 419 -3.58 -0.54 1.85
C SER A 419 -2.16 0.01 1.67
N THR A 420 -2.00 1.17 1.04
CA THR A 420 -0.68 1.83 0.84
C THR A 420 -0.41 2.93 1.86
N THR A 421 -1.40 3.29 2.67
CA THR A 421 -1.25 4.34 3.70
C THR A 421 -0.50 3.78 4.90
N SER A 422 0.53 4.50 5.39
CA SER A 422 1.36 4.07 6.53
C SER A 422 1.03 4.78 7.85
N SER A 423 0.26 5.86 7.82
CA SER A 423 -0.15 6.62 9.01
C SER A 423 -1.61 6.33 9.36
N LEU A 424 -1.91 6.15 10.65
CA LEU A 424 -3.27 5.91 11.15
C LEU A 424 -4.22 7.06 10.82
N LEU A 425 -3.76 8.31 11.04
CA LEU A 425 -4.57 9.50 10.77
C LEU A 425 -4.87 9.62 9.28
N ASP A 426 -3.86 9.41 8.44
CA ASP A 426 -4.02 9.42 6.99
C ASP A 426 -4.98 8.32 6.55
N LEU A 427 -4.94 7.14 7.19
CA LEU A 427 -5.81 6.03 6.85
C LEU A 427 -7.28 6.38 7.08
N ILE A 428 -7.60 7.04 8.19
CA ILE A 428 -8.95 7.52 8.49
C ILE A 428 -9.36 8.59 7.46
N LEU A 429 -8.52 9.60 7.22
CA LEU A 429 -8.81 10.66 6.24
C LEU A 429 -9.02 10.09 4.84
N ASN A 430 -8.17 9.15 4.42
CA ASN A 430 -8.24 8.48 3.13
C ASN A 430 -9.51 7.64 3.01
N SER A 431 -9.95 6.97 4.09
CA SER A 431 -11.23 6.25 4.10
C SER A 431 -12.43 7.19 3.92
N THR A 432 -12.41 8.37 4.55
CA THR A 432 -13.48 9.35 4.39
C THR A 432 -13.53 9.94 2.98
N ALA A 433 -12.36 10.17 2.38
CA ALA A 433 -12.23 10.64 1.00
C ALA A 433 -12.82 9.63 -0.01
N LEU A 434 -12.64 8.33 0.24
CA LEU A 434 -13.24 7.27 -0.56
C LEU A 434 -14.78 7.23 -0.44
N GLY A 435 -15.32 7.54 0.73
CA GLY A 435 -16.78 7.69 0.90
C GLY A 435 -17.35 8.75 -0.03
N PHE A 436 -16.71 9.93 -0.09
CA PHE A 436 -17.11 10.99 -1.03
C PHE A 436 -17.04 10.54 -2.48
N LEU A 437 -16.05 9.72 -2.86
CA LEU A 437 -15.90 9.23 -4.24
C LEU A 437 -17.12 8.44 -4.70
N ILE A 438 -17.68 7.61 -3.82
CA ILE A 438 -18.89 6.82 -4.12
C ILE A 438 -20.09 7.75 -4.27
N GLU A 439 -20.27 8.74 -3.38
CA GLU A 439 -21.42 9.66 -3.42
C GLU A 439 -21.41 10.67 -4.59
N VAL A 440 -20.31 10.76 -5.35
CA VAL A 440 -20.19 11.67 -6.50
C VAL A 440 -21.29 11.44 -7.53
N ASP A 441 -21.72 10.21 -7.76
CA ASP A 441 -22.79 9.93 -8.73
C ASP A 441 -24.15 10.48 -8.28
N ALA A 442 -24.46 10.39 -6.98
CA ALA A 442 -25.65 10.96 -6.37
C ALA A 442 -25.63 12.49 -6.47
N PHE A 443 -24.48 13.13 -6.25
CA PHE A 443 -24.32 14.57 -6.41
C PHE A 443 -24.46 15.03 -7.86
N ILE A 444 -23.85 14.32 -8.81
CA ILE A 444 -24.01 14.59 -10.25
C ILE A 444 -25.48 14.43 -10.64
N SER A 445 -26.11 13.34 -10.20
CA SER A 445 -27.52 13.09 -10.45
C SER A 445 -28.38 14.23 -9.88
N ALA A 446 -28.15 14.66 -8.63
CA ALA A 446 -28.93 15.73 -8.01
C ALA A 446 -28.71 17.11 -8.66
N ALA A 447 -27.50 17.39 -9.12
CA ALA A 447 -27.18 18.66 -9.76
C ALA A 447 -27.74 18.77 -11.18
N PHE A 448 -27.76 17.66 -11.92
CA PHE A 448 -28.10 17.66 -13.34
C PHE A 448 -29.53 17.20 -13.64
N LEU A 449 -30.06 16.24 -12.88
CA LEU A 449 -31.46 15.82 -12.95
C LEU A 449 -32.24 16.64 -11.94
N GLY A 450 -32.82 17.74 -12.41
CA GLY A 450 -33.62 18.62 -11.55
C GLY A 450 -34.69 17.83 -10.77
N GLU A 451 -34.98 18.26 -9.54
CA GLU A 451 -35.96 17.60 -8.65
C GLU A 451 -37.32 17.41 -9.33
N THR A 452 -37.70 18.32 -10.23
CA THR A 452 -38.93 18.22 -11.02
C THR A 452 -38.96 16.98 -11.91
N PHE A 453 -37.83 16.60 -12.51
CA PHE A 453 -37.75 15.42 -13.35
C PHE A 453 -37.87 14.14 -12.51
N ARG A 454 -37.16 14.08 -11.37
CA ARG A 454 -37.25 12.96 -10.43
C ARG A 454 -38.66 12.80 -9.86
N SER A 455 -39.30 13.90 -9.43
CA SER A 455 -40.70 13.89 -9.00
C SER A 455 -41.60 13.40 -10.13
N THR A 456 -41.40 13.89 -11.36
CA THR A 456 -42.22 13.44 -12.50
C THR A 456 -42.09 11.94 -12.73
N VAL A 457 -40.87 11.38 -12.72
CA VAL A 457 -40.66 9.94 -12.87
C VAL A 457 -41.27 9.16 -11.69
N LYS A 458 -41.07 9.63 -10.46
CA LYS A 458 -41.63 9.02 -9.25
C LYS A 458 -43.16 9.01 -9.23
N ASP A 459 -43.78 10.12 -9.62
CA ASP A 459 -45.23 10.30 -9.57
C ASP A 459 -45.93 9.54 -10.71
N HIS A 460 -45.26 9.36 -11.85
CA HIS A 460 -45.86 8.80 -13.07
C HIS A 460 -45.40 7.38 -13.42
N CYS A 461 -44.41 6.79 -12.77
CA CYS A 461 -43.95 5.43 -13.07
C CYS A 461 -44.25 4.49 -11.91
N ASP A 462 -44.72 3.30 -12.23
CA ASP A 462 -44.90 2.23 -11.25
C ASP A 462 -43.64 1.35 -11.14
N VAL A 463 -43.51 0.65 -10.01
CA VAL A 463 -42.38 -0.23 -9.71
C VAL A 463 -42.29 -1.36 -10.74
N ILE A 464 -41.10 -1.58 -11.32
CA ILE A 464 -40.89 -2.72 -12.22
C ILE A 464 -40.65 -3.96 -11.36
N GLN A 465 -41.67 -4.82 -11.26
CA GLN A 465 -41.59 -6.08 -10.52
C GLN A 465 -41.31 -7.25 -11.46
N VAL A 466 -40.32 -8.07 -11.12
CA VAL A 466 -40.00 -9.29 -11.85
C VAL A 466 -40.10 -10.49 -10.93
N ASP A 467 -41.00 -11.40 -11.27
CA ASP A 467 -41.11 -12.70 -10.62
C ASP A 467 -39.89 -13.56 -11.00
N SER A 468 -38.91 -13.66 -10.10
CA SER A 468 -37.93 -14.73 -10.23
C SER A 468 -38.61 -16.03 -9.85
N GLY A 469 -39.00 -16.84 -10.84
CA GLY A 469 -39.74 -18.10 -10.65
C GLY A 469 -39.06 -19.18 -9.78
N ALA A 470 -37.89 -18.88 -9.20
CA ALA A 470 -37.23 -19.69 -8.19
C ALA A 470 -37.03 -18.85 -6.93
N ALA A 471 -37.43 -19.39 -5.77
CA ALA A 471 -37.02 -18.83 -4.49
C ALA A 471 -35.49 -18.76 -4.47
N PRO A 472 -34.88 -17.57 -4.37
CA PRO A 472 -33.44 -17.47 -4.28
C PRO A 472 -33.02 -18.21 -3.02
N GLY A 473 -32.28 -19.31 -3.17
CA GLY A 473 -31.70 -19.99 -2.02
C GLY A 473 -30.88 -18.99 -1.21
N ILE A 474 -30.80 -19.21 0.11
CA ILE A 474 -29.96 -18.45 1.08
C ILE A 474 -28.57 -18.08 0.52
N TRP A 475 -28.02 -18.94 -0.35
CA TRP A 475 -26.79 -18.74 -1.11
C TRP A 475 -26.69 -17.39 -1.84
N ILE A 476 -27.76 -16.84 -2.41
CA ILE A 476 -27.70 -15.57 -3.17
C ILE A 476 -27.32 -14.37 -2.29
N TYR A 477 -27.64 -14.43 -1.00
CA TYR A 477 -27.30 -13.40 -0.03
C TYR A 477 -25.99 -13.69 0.71
N ALA A 478 -25.70 -14.96 0.98
CA ALA A 478 -24.51 -15.39 1.70
C ALA A 478 -23.24 -15.44 0.85
N VAL A 479 -23.33 -15.77 -0.44
CA VAL A 479 -22.16 -15.92 -1.33
C VAL A 479 -21.40 -14.61 -1.54
N PRO A 480 -22.05 -13.45 -1.81
CA PRO A 480 -21.31 -12.22 -2.08
C PRO A 480 -20.41 -11.74 -0.91
N PRO A 481 -20.86 -11.72 0.36
CA PRO A 481 -19.98 -11.45 1.50
C PRO A 481 -18.82 -12.46 1.64
N LEU A 482 -19.05 -13.75 1.38
CA LEU A 482 -18.00 -14.76 1.44
C LEU A 482 -16.94 -14.54 0.35
N ILE A 483 -17.35 -14.18 -0.86
CA ILE A 483 -16.43 -13.79 -1.94
C ILE A 483 -15.64 -12.55 -1.53
N LEU A 484 -16.30 -11.55 -0.93
CA LEU A 484 -15.62 -10.34 -0.47
C LEU A 484 -14.51 -10.67 0.54
N ILE A 485 -14.79 -11.49 1.56
CA ILE A 485 -13.78 -11.94 2.53
C ILE A 485 -12.65 -12.71 1.83
N ALA A 486 -13.00 -13.60 0.90
CA ALA A 486 -12.02 -14.38 0.12
C ALA A 486 -11.15 -13.53 -0.80
N VAL A 487 -11.56 -12.31 -1.17
CA VAL A 487 -10.75 -11.35 -1.93
C VAL A 487 -9.92 -10.47 -1.01
N LEU A 488 -10.54 -9.91 0.05
CA LEU A 488 -9.88 -8.99 0.98
C LEU A 488 -8.78 -9.67 1.79
N GLY A 489 -8.97 -10.92 2.23
CA GLY A 489 -7.98 -11.66 3.02
C GLY A 489 -6.65 -11.83 2.27
N PRO A 490 -6.63 -12.43 1.07
CA PRO A 490 -5.43 -12.53 0.25
C PRO A 490 -4.84 -11.18 -0.15
N TRP A 491 -5.67 -10.15 -0.40
CA TRP A 491 -5.18 -8.81 -0.69
C TRP A 491 -4.40 -8.20 0.48
N LEU A 492 -4.97 -8.29 1.69
CA LEU A 492 -4.33 -7.83 2.91
C LEU A 492 -3.05 -8.61 3.18
N TYR A 493 -3.10 -9.93 3.05
CA TYR A 493 -1.93 -10.80 3.19
C TYR A 493 -0.83 -10.41 2.19
N TYR A 494 -1.15 -10.24 0.91
CA TYR A 494 -0.21 -9.82 -0.12
C TYR A 494 0.38 -8.43 0.18
N THR A 495 -0.44 -7.46 0.56
CA THR A 495 0.04 -6.10 0.87
C THR A 495 1.00 -6.09 2.06
N TYR A 496 0.77 -6.94 3.06
CA TYR A 496 1.55 -6.92 4.29
C TYR A 496 2.80 -7.80 4.20
N TYR A 497 2.70 -8.97 3.58
CA TYR A 497 3.73 -10.02 3.57
C TYR A 497 4.45 -10.20 2.24
N SER A 498 4.07 -9.50 1.17
CA SER A 498 4.89 -9.50 -0.05
C SER A 498 6.30 -8.99 0.23
N GLU A 499 7.24 -9.26 -0.67
CA GLU A 499 8.64 -8.82 -0.53
C GLU A 499 8.74 -7.30 -0.30
N TRP A 500 7.86 -6.54 -0.95
CA TRP A 500 7.74 -5.08 -0.80
C TRP A 500 6.67 -4.65 0.18
N GLY A 501 6.09 -5.59 0.93
CA GLY A 501 4.99 -5.35 1.83
C GLY A 501 5.32 -4.39 2.96
N LEU A 502 4.28 -3.83 3.57
CA LEU A 502 4.39 -2.84 4.65
C LEU A 502 5.29 -3.33 5.81
N ARG A 503 5.23 -4.62 6.15
CA ARG A 503 6.07 -5.21 7.20
C ARG A 503 7.56 -5.16 6.88
N ASN A 504 7.90 -5.42 5.62
CA ASN A 504 9.29 -5.42 5.14
C ASN A 504 9.83 -4.00 5.03
N ILE A 505 9.01 -3.05 4.58
CA ILE A 505 9.32 -1.61 4.63
C ILE A 505 9.60 -1.16 6.06
N ALA A 506 8.73 -1.52 7.02
CA ALA A 506 8.89 -1.16 8.42
C ALA A 506 10.19 -1.73 9.02
N ARG A 507 10.52 -2.99 8.73
CA ARG A 507 11.78 -3.62 9.19
C ARG A 507 13.02 -3.01 8.54
N ALA A 508 12.95 -2.69 7.25
CA ALA A 508 14.04 -2.02 6.55
C ALA A 508 14.27 -0.60 7.11
N MET A 509 13.20 0.14 7.38
CA MET A 509 13.27 1.44 8.07
C MET A 509 13.89 1.31 9.46
N GLN A 510 13.49 0.31 10.26
CA GLN A 510 14.10 0.06 11.58
C GLN A 510 15.61 -0.11 11.48
N CYS A 511 16.03 -0.95 10.55
CA CYS A 511 17.43 -1.26 10.36
C CYS A 511 18.21 -0.05 9.87
N LEU A 512 17.70 0.65 8.85
CA LEU A 512 18.38 1.78 8.24
C LEU A 512 18.49 2.96 9.20
N CYS A 513 17.39 3.29 9.88
CA CYS A 513 17.27 4.54 10.61
C CYS A 513 17.65 4.42 12.07
N HIS A 514 17.47 3.27 12.74
CA HIS A 514 17.86 3.07 14.14
C HIS A 514 19.03 2.09 14.33
N ALA A 515 19.49 1.41 13.26
CA ALA A 515 20.45 0.29 13.35
C ALA A 515 19.96 -0.87 14.24
N GLU A 516 18.64 -1.06 14.34
CA GLU A 516 17.98 -2.04 15.19
C GLU A 516 17.23 -3.12 14.41
N GLY A 517 16.77 -4.14 15.15
CA GLY A 517 15.96 -5.23 14.62
C GLY A 517 16.78 -6.44 14.14
N GLN A 518 16.18 -7.23 13.25
CA GLN A 518 16.79 -8.42 12.66
C GLN A 518 17.43 -8.08 11.30
N CYS A 519 18.51 -7.31 11.34
CA CYS A 519 19.23 -6.95 10.13
C CYS A 519 20.74 -7.12 10.26
N LEU A 520 21.41 -7.16 9.12
CA LEU A 520 22.85 -7.46 9.05
C LEU A 520 23.69 -6.38 9.75
N ALA A 521 23.31 -5.11 9.65
CA ALA A 521 23.97 -4.02 10.36
C ALA A 521 23.99 -4.26 11.89
N THR A 522 22.84 -4.57 12.47
CA THR A 522 22.70 -4.90 13.89
C THR A 522 23.54 -6.12 14.29
N GLN A 523 23.66 -7.12 13.42
CA GLN A 523 24.48 -8.30 13.70
C GLN A 523 25.98 -7.99 13.67
N ILE A 524 26.43 -7.16 12.72
CA ILE A 524 27.81 -6.68 12.64
C ILE A 524 28.17 -5.85 13.89
N LEU A 525 27.22 -5.10 14.42
CA LEU A 525 27.39 -4.33 15.65
C LEU A 525 27.44 -5.24 16.89
N LYS A 526 26.81 -6.42 16.88
CA LYS A 526 26.85 -7.38 18.01
C LYS A 526 28.08 -8.30 18.00
N SER A 527 28.58 -8.67 16.81
CA SER A 527 29.82 -9.44 16.64
C SER A 527 31.03 -8.58 16.93
#